data_AF-A0A2V9NR14-F1
#
_entry.id   AF-A0A2V9NR14-F1
#
_cell.length_a   1.000
_cell.length_b   1.000
_cell.length_c   1.000
_cell.angle_alpha   90.00
_cell.angle_beta   90.00
_cell.angle_gamma   90.00
#
_symmetry.space_group_name_H-M   'P 1'
#
loop_
_entity.id
_entity.type
_entity.pdbx_description
1 polymer ?
#
loop_
_entity_poly.entity_id
_entity_poly.type
_entity_poly.pdbx_seq_one_letter_code
_entity_poly.pdbx_strand_id
1 'polypeptide(L)'
;MALALAACLCACSSSLPGAAQPVGFINQTHHTEQDLWAIWKAAQQSIARQVDLNPLQRTLYNAQPDLHPGDSRALDIQPRRFKVAAQPDVSSGQLLAQVGLSRSDPTGLISCPQPCNVQFAAAYSFHEPELTRYAASWEDEGDNFSTILEYEFENQILAALGYSLRWR
;
A
#
# COMPACT_ATOMS: atom_id res chain seq x y z
N MET A 1 19.89 20.37 -60.04
CA MET A 1 18.95 20.76 -58.97
C MET A 1 18.85 19.58 -58.01
N ALA A 2 18.92 19.86 -56.71
CA ALA A 2 19.47 18.99 -55.67
C ALA A 2 18.59 17.82 -55.22
N LEU A 3 19.26 16.75 -54.77
CA LEU A 3 18.74 15.63 -53.99
C LEU A 3 18.12 16.10 -52.67
N ALA A 4 16.98 15.49 -52.30
CA ALA A 4 16.58 15.32 -50.91
C ALA A 4 15.71 14.06 -50.78
N LEU A 5 16.34 12.89 -50.61
CA LEU A 5 15.65 11.72 -50.05
C LEU A 5 15.57 11.92 -48.53
N ALA A 6 14.39 12.30 -48.05
CA ALA A 6 14.08 12.34 -46.63
C ALA A 6 13.93 10.90 -46.11
N ALA A 7 14.96 10.42 -45.41
CA ALA A 7 14.87 9.20 -44.63
C ALA A 7 13.96 9.46 -43.41
N CYS A 8 12.71 9.00 -43.49
CA CYS A 8 11.85 8.89 -42.31
C CYS A 8 12.46 7.84 -41.37
N LEU A 9 13.10 8.31 -40.29
CA LEU A 9 13.46 7.47 -39.16
C LEU A 9 12.16 7.07 -38.45
N CYS A 10 11.65 5.88 -38.78
CA CYS A 10 10.65 5.20 -37.97
C CYS A 10 11.26 4.92 -36.60
N ALA A 11 10.89 5.72 -35.60
CA ALA A 11 11.11 5.39 -34.20
C ALA A 11 10.23 4.19 -33.83
N CYS A 12 10.73 2.99 -34.08
CA CYS A 12 10.19 1.78 -33.49
C CYS A 12 10.38 1.87 -31.97
N SER A 13 9.33 2.27 -31.26
CA SER A 13 9.24 2.11 -29.81
C SER A 13 8.98 0.64 -29.51
N SER A 14 10.00 -0.21 -29.67
CA SER A 14 9.97 -1.58 -29.19
C SER A 14 9.97 -1.53 -27.66
N SER A 15 8.78 -1.64 -27.08
CA SER A 15 8.62 -1.99 -25.67
C SER A 15 9.19 -3.39 -25.50
N LEU A 16 10.42 -3.47 -24.96
CA LEU A 16 11.04 -4.72 -24.58
C LEU A 16 10.15 -5.42 -23.54
N PRO A 17 9.68 -6.65 -23.79
CA PRO A 17 9.04 -7.45 -22.76
C PRO A 17 10.10 -7.74 -21.70
N GLY A 18 9.93 -7.18 -20.49
CA GLY A 18 10.82 -7.44 -19.36
C GLY A 18 11.66 -6.25 -18.86
N ALA A 19 11.43 -5.02 -19.34
CA ALA A 19 11.98 -3.85 -18.66
C ALA A 19 11.41 -3.77 -17.24
N ALA A 20 12.23 -4.05 -16.22
CA ALA A 20 11.84 -3.95 -14.82
C ALA A 20 11.24 -2.56 -14.56
N GLN A 21 10.08 -2.52 -13.91
CA GLN A 21 9.44 -1.25 -13.60
C GLN A 21 10.38 -0.35 -12.76
N PRO A 22 10.40 0.97 -13.01
CA PRO A 22 11.17 1.93 -12.22
C PRO A 22 10.93 1.76 -10.73
N VAL A 23 12.02 1.75 -9.95
CA VAL A 23 11.97 1.75 -8.49
C VAL A 23 11.45 3.10 -8.01
N GLY A 24 10.50 3.08 -7.08
CA GLY A 24 9.91 4.27 -6.48
C GLY A 24 8.38 4.22 -6.39
N PHE A 25 7.81 5.34 -5.95
CA PHE A 25 6.39 5.50 -5.70
C PHE A 25 5.70 6.28 -6.82
N ILE A 26 4.40 6.04 -6.99
CA ILE A 26 3.49 7.03 -7.59
C ILE A 26 2.83 7.75 -6.41
N ASN A 27 3.46 8.83 -5.96
CA ASN A 27 3.05 9.60 -4.79
C ASN A 27 1.86 10.51 -5.13
N GLN A 28 0.69 10.24 -4.54
CA GLN A 28 -0.50 11.10 -4.57
C GLN A 28 -0.90 11.56 -3.16
N THR A 29 0.07 11.60 -2.25
CA THR A 29 -0.06 12.07 -0.86
C THR A 29 0.39 13.53 -0.77
N HIS A 30 0.11 14.22 0.35
CA HIS A 30 0.71 15.53 0.64
C HIS A 30 2.13 15.42 1.22
N HIS A 31 2.59 14.20 1.54
CA HIS A 31 3.93 13.92 2.06
C HIS A 31 4.97 13.82 0.95
N THR A 32 6.24 14.03 1.30
CA THR A 32 7.34 13.96 0.34
C THR A 32 7.66 12.50 -0.01
N GLU A 33 8.28 12.27 -1.18
CA GLU A 33 8.80 10.94 -1.50
C GLU A 33 9.84 10.44 -0.48
N GLN A 34 10.57 11.35 0.16
CA GLN A 34 11.53 11.02 1.22
C GLN A 34 10.82 10.42 2.43
N ASP A 35 9.65 10.95 2.80
CA ASP A 35 8.85 10.43 3.91
C ASP A 35 8.35 9.02 3.58
N LEU A 36 7.84 8.80 2.36
CA LEU A 36 7.40 7.47 1.91
C LEU A 36 8.56 6.45 1.92
N TRP A 37 9.75 6.86 1.51
CA TRP A 37 10.94 6.01 1.60
C TRP A 37 11.35 5.70 3.03
N ALA A 38 11.19 6.64 3.96
CA ALA A 38 11.48 6.41 5.37
C ALA A 38 10.52 5.36 5.95
N ILE A 39 9.21 5.49 5.66
CA ILE A 39 8.18 4.54 6.09
C ILE A 39 8.42 3.15 5.46
N TRP A 40 8.79 3.08 4.17
CA TRP A 40 9.11 1.81 3.52
C TRP A 40 10.30 1.11 4.19
N LYS A 41 11.37 1.86 4.50
CA LYS A 41 12.52 1.30 5.21
C LYS A 41 12.16 0.84 6.61
N ALA A 42 11.27 1.54 7.31
CA ALA A 42 10.75 1.11 8.60
C ALA A 42 10.01 -0.24 8.48
N ALA A 43 9.11 -0.37 7.50
CA ALA A 43 8.41 -1.62 7.22
C ALA A 43 9.39 -2.78 6.88
N GLN A 44 10.40 -2.53 6.05
CA GLN A 44 11.45 -3.51 5.76
C GLN A 44 12.18 -3.96 7.03
N GLN A 45 12.54 -3.02 7.89
CA GLN A 45 13.22 -3.31 9.17
C GLN A 45 12.32 -4.02 10.16
N SER A 46 11.03 -3.69 10.20
CA SER A 46 10.02 -4.35 11.03
C SER A 46 9.94 -5.84 10.67
N ILE A 47 9.70 -6.15 9.38
CA ILE A 47 9.64 -7.52 8.87
C ILE A 47 10.95 -8.27 9.07
N ALA A 48 12.09 -7.61 8.87
CA ALA A 48 13.40 -8.22 9.09
C ALA A 48 13.67 -8.58 10.55
N ARG A 49 12.92 -8.01 11.52
CA ARG A 49 13.00 -8.34 12.95
C ARG A 49 12.01 -9.44 13.35
N GLN A 50 10.76 -9.33 12.92
CA GLN A 50 9.70 -10.29 13.24
C GLN A 50 8.58 -10.21 12.20
N VAL A 51 7.95 -11.34 11.90
CA VAL A 51 6.78 -11.39 11.01
C VAL A 51 5.56 -11.82 11.80
N ASP A 52 4.50 -11.00 11.78
CA ASP A 52 3.19 -11.29 12.38
C ASP A 52 2.16 -11.54 11.28
N LEU A 53 1.64 -12.75 11.13
CA LEU A 53 0.78 -13.09 9.98
C LEU A 53 -0.72 -13.05 10.27
N ASN A 54 -1.13 -12.87 11.54
CA ASN A 54 -2.55 -12.96 11.88
C ASN A 54 -3.13 -11.88 12.84
N PRO A 55 -2.69 -10.61 12.78
CA PRO A 55 -3.20 -9.57 13.69
C PRO A 55 -4.72 -9.38 13.61
N LEU A 56 -5.33 -9.46 12.41
CA LEU A 56 -6.80 -9.36 12.29
C LEU A 56 -7.50 -10.58 12.85
N GLN A 57 -6.95 -11.78 12.64
CA GLN A 57 -7.55 -13.01 13.16
C GLN A 57 -7.55 -13.02 14.69
N ARG A 58 -6.49 -12.53 15.32
CA ARG A 58 -6.44 -12.36 16.77
C ARG A 58 -7.53 -11.42 17.26
N THR A 59 -7.69 -10.27 16.61
CA THR A 59 -8.68 -9.25 17.01
C THR A 59 -10.11 -9.74 16.81
N LEU A 60 -10.39 -10.40 15.68
CA LEU A 60 -11.75 -10.80 15.30
C LEU A 60 -12.19 -12.12 15.94
N TYR A 61 -11.27 -13.05 16.16
CA TYR A 61 -11.59 -14.43 16.55
C TYR A 61 -10.82 -14.94 17.76
N ASN A 62 -10.06 -14.07 18.45
CA ASN A 62 -9.24 -14.44 19.61
C ASN A 62 -8.28 -15.62 19.34
N ALA A 63 -7.73 -15.66 18.12
CA ALA A 63 -6.75 -16.67 17.72
C ALA A 63 -5.41 -16.50 18.47
N GLN A 64 -4.61 -17.57 18.54
CA GLN A 64 -3.24 -17.48 19.04
C GLN A 64 -2.36 -16.68 18.07
N PRO A 65 -1.33 -15.95 18.55
CA PRO A 65 -0.39 -15.25 17.68
C PRO A 65 0.35 -16.16 16.71
N ASP A 66 0.33 -15.80 15.43
CA ASP A 66 1.10 -16.42 14.36
C ASP A 66 2.35 -15.56 14.09
N LEU A 67 3.32 -15.69 14.99
CA LEU A 67 4.56 -14.92 14.99
C LEU A 67 5.71 -15.80 14.49
N HIS A 68 6.44 -15.32 13.49
CA HIS A 68 7.62 -15.97 12.92
C HIS A 68 8.89 -15.14 13.17
N PRO A 69 10.08 -15.77 13.11
CA PRO A 69 11.33 -15.03 13.02
C PRO A 69 11.32 -14.03 11.86
N GLY A 70 12.08 -12.94 12.00
CA GLY A 70 12.19 -11.94 10.94
C GLY A 70 12.74 -12.49 9.62
N ASP A 71 12.32 -11.88 8.51
CA ASP A 71 12.73 -12.26 7.15
C ASP A 71 13.65 -11.19 6.54
N SER A 72 14.95 -11.47 6.51
CA SER A 72 15.94 -10.50 6.03
C SER A 72 15.80 -10.17 4.55
N ARG A 73 15.11 -11.01 3.75
CA ARG A 73 14.85 -10.72 2.33
C ARG A 73 14.00 -9.47 2.14
N ALA A 74 13.25 -9.07 3.17
CA ALA A 74 12.48 -7.83 3.17
C ALA A 74 13.33 -6.60 2.87
N LEU A 75 14.59 -6.58 3.31
CA LEU A 75 15.53 -5.47 3.11
C LEU A 75 15.86 -5.24 1.62
N ASP A 76 15.68 -6.25 0.77
CA ASP A 76 15.95 -6.18 -0.66
C ASP A 76 14.72 -5.85 -1.50
N ILE A 77 13.51 -5.87 -0.91
CA ILE A 77 12.27 -5.57 -1.62
C ILE A 77 12.15 -4.07 -1.87
N GLN A 78 12.09 -3.69 -3.15
CA GLN A 78 11.99 -2.31 -3.60
C GLN A 78 10.58 -2.00 -4.10
N PRO A 79 10.00 -0.82 -3.79
CA PRO A 79 8.73 -0.40 -4.39
C PRO A 79 8.96 -0.17 -5.89
N ARG A 80 8.05 -0.62 -6.76
CA ARG A 80 8.19 -0.46 -8.22
C ARG A 80 6.96 0.18 -8.82
N ARG A 81 7.01 1.50 -9.03
CA ARG A 81 5.85 2.33 -9.39
C ARG A 81 4.65 2.10 -8.47
N PHE A 82 4.94 1.80 -7.20
CA PHE A 82 3.94 1.47 -6.21
C PHE A 82 3.14 2.72 -5.85
N LYS A 83 1.82 2.66 -6.03
CA LYS A 83 0.96 3.84 -5.88
C LYS A 83 0.53 4.02 -4.43
N VAL A 84 0.69 5.24 -3.89
CA VAL A 84 0.23 5.60 -2.55
C VAL A 84 -0.71 6.79 -2.68
N ALA A 85 -1.95 6.66 -2.24
CA ALA A 85 -2.97 7.68 -2.49
C ALA A 85 -4.10 7.71 -1.47
N ALA A 86 -4.48 8.91 -1.04
CA ALA A 86 -5.65 9.14 -0.23
C ALA A 86 -6.97 8.79 -0.95
N GLN A 87 -8.01 8.54 -0.16
CA GLN A 87 -9.40 8.40 -0.58
C GLN A 87 -10.31 9.11 0.44
N PRO A 88 -11.40 9.77 0.01
CA PRO A 88 -12.32 10.42 0.95
C PRO A 88 -12.86 9.44 1.99
N ASP A 89 -12.89 9.90 3.24
CA ASP A 89 -13.50 9.20 4.35
C ASP A 89 -14.97 8.87 4.06
N VAL A 90 -15.40 7.71 4.54
CA VAL A 90 -16.82 7.37 4.64
C VAL A 90 -17.46 8.29 5.67
N SER A 91 -18.60 8.88 5.34
CA SER A 91 -19.30 9.76 6.28
C SER A 91 -19.83 8.99 7.50
N SER A 92 -19.96 9.69 8.63
CA SER A 92 -20.59 9.20 9.85
C SER A 92 -21.98 8.59 9.60
N GLY A 93 -22.81 9.29 8.81
CA GLY A 93 -24.14 8.82 8.45
C GLY A 93 -24.12 7.52 7.65
N GLN A 94 -23.17 7.38 6.71
CA GLN A 94 -23.00 6.14 5.95
C GLN A 94 -22.50 4.99 6.83
N LEU A 95 -21.51 5.25 7.70
CA LEU A 95 -20.98 4.25 8.63
C LEU A 95 -22.08 3.73 9.58
N LEU A 96 -22.87 4.64 10.14
CA LEU A 96 -24.01 4.31 10.99
C LEU A 96 -25.06 3.48 10.25
N ALA A 97 -25.40 3.88 9.02
CA ALA A 97 -26.41 3.19 8.22
C ALA A 97 -25.99 1.77 7.80
N GLN A 98 -24.70 1.53 7.55
CA GLN A 98 -24.22 0.25 7.03
C GLN A 98 -23.85 -0.76 8.13
N VAL A 99 -23.23 -0.29 9.22
CA VAL A 99 -22.70 -1.18 10.27
C VAL A 99 -23.10 -0.78 11.69
N GLY A 100 -23.96 0.22 11.85
CA GLY A 100 -24.45 0.66 13.16
C GLY A 100 -23.40 1.37 14.02
N LEU A 101 -22.26 1.76 13.45
CA LEU A 101 -21.18 2.43 14.16
C LEU A 101 -21.30 3.96 14.02
N SER A 102 -21.33 4.65 15.16
CA SER A 102 -21.31 6.11 15.20
C SER A 102 -19.89 6.61 15.50
N ARG A 103 -19.32 7.39 14.57
CA ARG A 103 -18.05 8.13 14.72
C ARG A 103 -18.26 9.57 14.26
N SER A 104 -17.49 10.53 14.78
CA SER A 104 -17.49 11.89 14.24
C SER A 104 -16.87 11.91 12.84
N ASP A 105 -17.28 12.87 11.99
CA ASP A 105 -16.57 13.17 10.75
C ASP A 105 -15.31 14.03 11.04
N PRO A 106 -14.21 13.83 10.30
CA PRO A 106 -13.97 12.69 9.41
C PRO A 106 -13.83 11.38 10.19
N THR A 107 -14.32 10.27 9.63
CA THR A 107 -14.40 9.00 10.38
C THR A 107 -13.07 8.26 10.47
N GLY A 108 -12.07 8.63 9.67
CA GLY A 108 -10.80 7.92 9.55
C GLY A 108 -10.92 6.57 8.84
N LEU A 109 -12.01 6.33 8.11
CA LEU A 109 -12.30 5.04 7.47
C LEU A 109 -12.67 5.20 6.00
N ILE A 110 -12.25 4.24 5.19
CA ILE A 110 -12.63 4.09 3.79
C ILE A 110 -13.27 2.73 3.55
N SER A 111 -14.11 2.62 2.53
CA SER A 111 -14.64 1.33 2.08
C SER A 111 -13.49 0.43 1.61
N CYS A 112 -13.38 -0.76 2.20
CA CYS A 112 -12.38 -1.76 1.85
C CYS A 112 -13.01 -2.74 0.85
N PRO A 113 -12.61 -2.74 -0.43
CA PRO A 113 -13.16 -3.65 -1.43
C PRO A 113 -12.74 -5.10 -1.15
N GLN A 114 -13.53 -6.07 -1.61
CA GLN A 114 -13.10 -7.47 -1.58
C GLN A 114 -11.77 -7.63 -2.33
N PRO A 115 -10.80 -8.42 -1.80
CA PRO A 115 -10.96 -9.46 -0.77
C PRO A 115 -10.69 -9.03 0.69
N CYS A 116 -10.82 -7.75 1.05
CA CYS A 116 -10.65 -7.33 2.45
C CYS A 116 -11.53 -8.13 3.44
N ASN A 117 -10.96 -8.48 4.59
CA ASN A 117 -11.67 -9.17 5.69
C ASN A 117 -12.67 -8.27 6.45
N VAL A 118 -12.61 -6.96 6.21
CA VAL A 118 -13.45 -5.94 6.84
C VAL A 118 -14.13 -5.09 5.77
N GLN A 119 -15.29 -4.52 6.10
CA GLN A 119 -16.02 -3.62 5.17
C GLN A 119 -15.41 -2.21 5.11
N PHE A 120 -14.83 -1.76 6.22
CA PHE A 120 -14.21 -0.47 6.36
C PHE A 120 -12.86 -0.62 7.05
N ALA A 121 -11.88 0.14 6.58
CA ALA A 121 -10.52 0.15 7.14
C ALA A 121 -9.93 1.56 7.09
N ALA A 122 -8.91 1.83 7.89
CA ALA A 122 -8.17 3.10 7.80
C ALA A 122 -7.36 3.18 6.50
N ALA A 123 -6.83 2.04 6.06
CA ALA A 123 -6.13 1.86 4.81
C ALA A 123 -6.31 0.43 4.29
N TYR A 124 -5.94 0.19 3.03
CA TYR A 124 -5.82 -1.13 2.44
C TYR A 124 -4.81 -1.14 1.28
N SER A 125 -4.34 -2.34 0.95
CA SER A 125 -3.40 -2.58 -0.14
C SER A 125 -3.98 -3.53 -1.20
N PHE A 126 -3.70 -3.25 -2.47
CA PHE A 126 -3.79 -4.22 -3.56
C PHE A 126 -2.39 -4.55 -4.06
N HIS A 127 -2.19 -5.79 -4.49
CA HIS A 127 -0.89 -6.27 -4.97
C HIS A 127 -0.82 -6.36 -6.50
N GLU A 128 -1.96 -6.29 -7.20
CA GLU A 128 -2.05 -6.28 -8.66
C GLU A 128 -3.20 -5.36 -9.14
N PRO A 129 -2.92 -4.10 -9.56
CA PRO A 129 -1.63 -3.41 -9.48
C PRO A 129 -1.25 -3.06 -8.03
N GLU A 130 0.06 -2.95 -7.75
CA GLU A 130 0.59 -2.53 -6.45
C GLU A 130 0.11 -1.11 -6.08
N LEU A 131 -0.77 -1.01 -5.08
CA LEU A 131 -1.21 0.26 -4.53
C LEU A 131 -1.65 0.15 -3.08
N THR A 132 -1.59 1.28 -2.38
CA THR A 132 -2.18 1.48 -1.05
C THR A 132 -3.10 2.69 -1.07
N ARG A 133 -4.29 2.51 -0.48
CA ARG A 133 -5.26 3.57 -0.21
C ARG A 133 -5.42 3.77 1.28
N TYR A 134 -5.62 5.00 1.72
CA TYR A 134 -5.92 5.35 3.10
C TYR A 134 -6.95 6.48 3.16
N ALA A 135 -7.62 6.63 4.30
CA ALA A 135 -8.58 7.71 4.51
C ALA A 135 -7.87 9.07 4.49
N ALA A 136 -8.42 10.03 3.75
CA ALA A 136 -7.79 11.33 3.51
C ALA A 136 -7.52 12.11 4.80
N SER A 137 -8.36 11.93 5.82
CA SER A 137 -8.17 12.54 7.14
C SER A 137 -6.84 12.19 7.81
N TRP A 138 -6.19 11.09 7.44
CA TRP A 138 -4.91 10.69 8.03
C TRP A 138 -3.72 11.52 7.54
N GLU A 139 -3.80 12.25 6.42
CA GLU A 139 -2.68 13.08 5.90
C GLU A 139 -2.14 14.08 6.94
N ASP A 140 -3.02 14.59 7.80
CA ASP A 140 -2.68 15.63 8.76
C ASP A 140 -2.40 15.09 10.18
N GLU A 141 -2.45 13.75 10.38
CA GLU A 141 -2.32 13.14 11.71
C GLU A 141 -0.86 12.77 12.12
N GLY A 142 0.14 13.27 11.40
CA GLY A 142 1.56 13.12 11.79
C GLY A 142 1.99 11.66 11.92
N ASP A 143 2.47 11.24 13.10
CA ASP A 143 2.99 9.88 13.34
C ASP A 143 1.96 8.76 13.06
N ASN A 144 0.67 9.07 13.16
CA ASN A 144 -0.39 8.11 12.85
C ASN A 144 -0.42 7.75 11.36
N PHE A 145 -0.15 8.72 10.48
CA PHE A 145 -0.02 8.49 9.04
C PHE A 145 1.09 7.46 8.76
N SER A 146 2.26 7.67 9.36
CA SER A 146 3.40 6.77 9.21
C SER A 146 3.09 5.36 9.71
N THR A 147 2.40 5.25 10.85
CA THR A 147 2.03 3.93 11.42
C THR A 147 1.10 3.14 10.50
N ILE A 148 0.09 3.80 9.94
CA ILE A 148 -0.86 3.15 9.03
C ILE A 148 -0.18 2.74 7.74
N LEU A 149 0.61 3.64 7.14
CA LEU A 149 1.34 3.30 5.92
C LEU A 149 2.43 2.25 6.13
N GLU A 150 3.09 2.24 7.29
CA GLU A 150 4.07 1.20 7.61
C GLU A 150 3.41 -0.18 7.57
N TYR A 151 2.25 -0.34 8.19
CA TYR A 151 1.48 -1.60 8.15
C TYR A 151 1.11 -2.01 6.72
N GLU A 152 0.66 -1.07 5.90
CA GLU A 152 0.32 -1.36 4.50
C GLU A 152 1.54 -1.67 3.63
N PHE A 153 2.67 -1.03 3.89
CA PHE A 153 3.93 -1.31 3.20
C PHE A 153 4.49 -2.66 3.63
N GLU A 154 4.31 -3.05 4.91
CA GLU A 154 4.61 -4.41 5.35
C GLU A 154 3.80 -5.43 4.55
N ASN A 155 2.50 -5.19 4.35
CA ASN A 155 1.65 -6.07 3.55
C ASN A 155 2.17 -6.20 2.11
N GLN A 156 2.58 -5.10 1.47
CA GLN A 156 3.19 -5.16 0.12
C GLN A 156 4.47 -6.00 0.09
N ILE A 157 5.36 -5.78 1.06
CA ILE A 157 6.64 -6.50 1.15
C ILE A 157 6.39 -8.00 1.41
N LEU A 158 5.49 -8.34 2.33
CA LEU A 158 5.14 -9.72 2.65
C LEU A 158 4.48 -10.43 1.46
N ALA A 159 3.61 -9.75 0.71
CA ALA A 159 3.07 -10.29 -0.55
C ALA A 159 4.19 -10.60 -1.55
N ALA A 160 5.13 -9.65 -1.75
CA ALA A 160 6.27 -9.84 -2.65
C ALA A 160 7.19 -10.99 -2.23
N LEU A 161 7.27 -11.28 -0.93
CA LEU A 161 8.01 -12.41 -0.36
C LEU A 161 7.24 -13.75 -0.42
N GLY A 162 5.98 -13.74 -0.86
CA GLY A 162 5.13 -14.93 -1.03
C GLY A 162 4.36 -15.35 0.23
N TYR A 163 4.23 -14.47 1.23
CA TYR A 163 3.41 -14.76 2.41
C TYR A 163 1.91 -14.68 2.10
N SER A 164 1.12 -15.45 2.84
CA SER A 164 -0.34 -15.31 2.81
C SER A 164 -0.75 -14.13 3.69
N LEU A 165 -1.49 -13.19 3.11
CA LEU A 165 -2.03 -12.02 3.81
C LEU A 165 -3.49 -12.21 4.23
N ARG A 166 -3.98 -13.46 4.26
CA ARG A 166 -5.38 -13.76 4.55
C ARG A 166 -5.87 -13.13 5.87
N TRP A 167 -4.99 -12.91 6.83
CA TRP A 167 -5.34 -12.39 8.15
C TRP A 167 -4.57 -11.12 8.54
N ARG A 168 -3.98 -10.46 7.54
CA ARG A 168 -3.40 -9.13 7.67
C ARG A 168 -4.36 -8.06 7.16
#